data_AF-A0A2W0ZUC8-F1
#
_entry.id   AF-A0A2W0ZUC8-F1
#
_cell.length_a   1.000
_cell.length_b   1.000
_cell.length_c   1.000
_cell.angle_alpha   90.00
_cell.angle_beta   90.00
_cell.angle_gamma   90.00
#
_symmetry.space_group_name_H-M   'P 1'
#
loop_
_entity.id
_entity.type
_entity.pdbx_description
1 polymer ?
#
loop_
_entity_poly.entity_id
_entity_poly.type
_entity_poly.pdbx_seq_one_letter_code
_entity_poly.pdbx_strand_id
1 'polypeptide(L)'
;MDDKKKLSITKKNFTNLVSFYEENIGFLTSSITDRLAIIVEIYPIEWIFEAISYAKSHDIRAWTFIQNYLENKLVKSNKNYQRKDEMNAESTEFFSTSRSKQDPYQSVVKRTWRR
;
A
#
# COMPACT_ATOMS: atom_id res chain seq x y z
N MET A 1 25.20 -20.87 0.63
CA MET A 1 23.97 -21.56 1.06
C MET A 1 22.77 -20.74 0.59
N ASP A 2 21.64 -21.40 0.32
CA ASP A 2 20.29 -20.85 0.50
C ASP A 2 19.48 -20.20 -0.65
N ASP A 3 19.88 -20.21 -1.93
CA ASP A 3 18.98 -19.70 -3.00
C ASP A 3 17.66 -20.49 -3.11
N LYS A 4 17.73 -21.82 -2.97
CA LYS A 4 16.53 -22.69 -2.94
C LYS A 4 15.65 -22.46 -1.71
N LYS A 5 16.25 -22.10 -0.57
CA LYS A 5 15.55 -21.85 0.68
C LYS A 5 14.80 -20.52 0.62
N LYS A 6 15.43 -19.48 0.05
CA LYS A 6 14.80 -18.17 -0.18
C LYS A 6 13.58 -18.28 -1.09
N LEU A 7 13.70 -19.01 -2.21
CA LEU A 7 12.58 -19.21 -3.16
C LEU A 7 11.39 -19.93 -2.51
N SER A 8 11.66 -20.92 -1.65
CA SER A 8 10.62 -21.65 -0.91
C SER A 8 9.88 -20.74 0.08
N ILE A 9 10.61 -19.89 0.81
CA ILE A 9 10.03 -18.95 1.79
C ILE A 9 9.15 -17.91 1.08
N THR A 10 9.64 -17.30 0.01
CA THR A 10 8.87 -16.29 -0.75
C THR A 10 7.62 -16.90 -1.36
N LYS A 11 7.72 -18.09 -1.95
CA LYS A 11 6.56 -18.81 -2.50
C LYS A 11 5.53 -19.12 -1.42
N LYS A 12 5.97 -19.61 -0.25
CA LYS A 12 5.09 -19.91 0.89
C LYS A 12 4.38 -18.64 1.38
N ASN A 13 5.10 -17.53 1.49
CA ASN A 13 4.54 -16.25 1.92
C ASN A 13 3.48 -15.74 0.94
N PHE A 14 3.72 -15.88 -0.37
CA PHE A 14 2.75 -15.52 -1.38
C PHE A 14 1.50 -16.41 -1.34
N THR A 15 1.67 -17.73 -1.18
CA THR A 15 0.53 -18.65 -1.01
C THR A 15 -0.31 -18.28 0.21
N ASN A 16 0.33 -18.00 1.35
CA ASN A 16 -0.37 -17.56 2.56
C ASN A 16 -1.13 -16.24 2.34
N LEU A 17 -0.54 -15.31 1.60
CA LEU A 17 -1.18 -14.03 1.28
C LEU A 17 -2.43 -14.23 0.41
N VAL A 18 -2.35 -15.08 -0.61
CA VAL A 18 -3.49 -15.38 -1.49
C VAL A 18 -4.64 -15.98 -0.69
N SER A 19 -4.37 -17.01 0.12
CA SER A 19 -5.40 -17.61 0.98
C SER A 19 -5.99 -16.61 1.96
N PHE A 20 -5.15 -15.74 2.53
CA PHE A 20 -5.62 -14.69 3.44
C PHE A 20 -6.51 -13.67 2.74
N TYR A 21 -6.19 -13.30 1.49
CA TYR A 21 -7.05 -12.41 0.71
C TYR A 21 -8.42 -13.06 0.44
N GLU A 22 -8.43 -14.32 -0.02
CA GLU A 22 -9.66 -15.06 -0.32
C GLU A 22 -10.57 -15.20 0.88
N GLU A 23 -10.01 -15.57 2.04
CA GLU A 23 -10.76 -15.75 3.29
C GLU A 23 -11.42 -14.44 3.77
N ASN A 24 -10.75 -13.31 3.58
CA ASN A 24 -11.17 -12.03 4.16
C ASN A 24 -11.96 -11.12 3.21
N ILE A 25 -11.69 -11.19 1.90
CA ILE A 25 -12.28 -10.30 0.89
C ILE A 25 -13.27 -11.04 -0.01
N GLY A 26 -12.98 -12.29 -0.37
CA GLY A 26 -13.80 -13.12 -1.24
C GLY A 26 -13.10 -13.53 -2.53
N PHE A 27 -13.87 -13.75 -3.60
CA PHE A 27 -13.38 -14.39 -4.84
C PHE A 27 -12.13 -13.73 -5.41
N LEU A 28 -11.06 -14.53 -5.49
CA LEU A 28 -9.86 -14.17 -6.20
C LEU A 28 -10.09 -14.34 -7.70
N THR A 29 -10.05 -13.22 -8.41
CA THR A 29 -10.01 -13.23 -9.88
C THR A 29 -8.55 -13.19 -10.33
N SER A 30 -8.25 -13.72 -11.53
CA SER A 30 -6.90 -13.69 -12.10
C SER A 30 -6.28 -12.28 -12.06
N SER A 31 -7.08 -11.24 -12.34
CA SER A 31 -6.62 -9.85 -12.30
C SER A 31 -6.25 -9.38 -10.89
N ILE A 32 -6.86 -9.91 -9.83
CA ILE A 32 -6.46 -9.62 -8.44
C ILE A 32 -5.15 -10.36 -8.12
N THR A 33 -4.99 -11.59 -8.58
CA THR A 33 -3.74 -12.37 -8.40
C THR A 33 -2.54 -11.63 -9.00
N ASP A 34 -2.68 -11.10 -10.22
CA ASP A 34 -1.63 -10.30 -10.87
C ASP A 34 -1.28 -9.06 -10.05
N ARG A 35 -2.30 -8.37 -9.51
CA ARG A 35 -2.08 -7.20 -8.65
C ARG A 35 -1.43 -7.55 -7.33
N LEU A 36 -1.78 -8.68 -6.72
CA LEU A 36 -1.13 -9.20 -5.51
C LEU A 36 0.36 -9.47 -5.77
N ALA A 37 0.71 -10.04 -6.92
CA ALA A 37 2.10 -10.28 -7.30
C ALA A 37 2.89 -8.96 -7.37
N ILE A 38 2.32 -7.94 -8.02
CA ILE A 38 2.94 -6.61 -8.14
C ILE A 38 3.16 -5.97 -6.76
N ILE A 39 2.17 -5.96 -5.87
CA ILE A 39 2.31 -5.26 -4.58
C ILE A 39 3.30 -5.96 -3.63
N VAL A 40 3.51 -7.27 -3.75
CA VAL A 40 4.50 -8.00 -2.93
C VAL A 40 5.93 -7.64 -3.33
N GLU A 41 6.16 -7.20 -4.56
CA GLU A 41 7.46 -6.68 -5.01
C GLU A 41 7.73 -5.26 -4.50
N ILE A 42 6.67 -4.46 -4.32
CA ILE A 42 6.76 -3.04 -3.98
C ILE A 42 6.72 -2.81 -2.46
N TYR A 43 5.87 -3.56 -1.76
CA TYR A 43 5.56 -3.32 -0.35
C TYR A 43 5.99 -4.51 0.54
N PRO A 44 6.40 -4.24 1.78
CA PRO A 44 6.58 -5.30 2.79
C PRO A 44 5.31 -6.11 2.95
N ILE A 45 5.43 -7.43 3.03
CA ILE A 45 4.26 -8.32 3.06
C ILE A 45 3.40 -8.09 4.30
N GLU A 46 4.00 -7.68 5.41
CA GLU A 46 3.32 -7.35 6.67
C GLU A 46 2.32 -6.20 6.47
N TRP A 47 2.67 -5.20 5.65
CA TRP A 47 1.76 -4.09 5.35
C TRP A 47 0.56 -4.55 4.52
N ILE A 48 0.75 -5.56 3.67
CA ILE A 48 -0.33 -6.11 2.84
C ILE A 48 -1.32 -6.89 3.72
N PHE A 49 -0.81 -7.74 4.62
CA PHE A 49 -1.66 -8.43 5.61
C PHE A 49 -2.45 -7.46 6.48
N GLU A 50 -1.81 -6.38 6.92
CA GLU A 50 -2.47 -5.34 7.71
C GLU A 50 -3.54 -4.61 6.92
N ALA A 51 -3.28 -4.27 5.66
CA ALA A 51 -4.24 -3.63 4.77
C ALA A 51 -5.49 -4.48 4.55
N ILE A 52 -5.32 -5.79 4.32
CA ILE A 52 -6.42 -6.75 4.15
C ILE A 52 -7.21 -6.90 5.46
N SER A 53 -6.53 -7.00 6.61
CA SER A 53 -7.17 -7.10 7.93
C SER A 53 -8.00 -5.86 8.25
N TYR A 54 -7.49 -4.69 7.91
CA TYR A 54 -8.20 -3.43 8.06
C TYR A 54 -9.43 -3.39 7.15
N ALA A 55 -9.28 -3.78 5.88
CA ALA A 55 -10.38 -3.86 4.94
C ALA A 55 -11.51 -4.78 5.44
N LYS A 56 -11.16 -5.98 5.95
CA LYS A 56 -12.11 -6.93 6.59
C LYS A 56 -12.86 -6.28 7.76
N SER A 57 -12.13 -5.62 8.65
CA SER A 57 -12.71 -5.03 9.87
C SER A 57 -13.72 -3.92 9.58
N HIS A 58 -13.63 -3.30 8.40
CA HIS A 58 -14.56 -2.28 7.93
C HIS A 58 -15.58 -2.81 6.89
N ASP A 59 -15.59 -4.12 6.63
CA ASP A 59 -16.36 -4.79 5.57
C ASP A 59 -16.16 -4.16 4.17
N ILE A 60 -14.96 -3.67 3.91
CA ILE A 60 -14.59 -3.05 2.63
C ILE A 60 -13.93 -4.11 1.75
N ARG A 61 -14.68 -4.60 0.76
CA ARG A 61 -14.19 -5.60 -0.21
C ARG A 61 -13.70 -4.96 -1.52
N ALA A 62 -13.08 -3.79 -1.40
CA ALA A 62 -12.59 -3.03 -2.53
C ALA A 62 -11.07 -3.13 -2.61
N TRP A 63 -10.55 -3.65 -3.73
CA TRP A 63 -9.11 -3.66 -3.99
C TRP A 63 -8.48 -2.25 -3.87
N THR A 64 -9.18 -1.23 -4.35
CA THR A 64 -8.76 0.17 -4.28
C THR A 64 -8.52 0.63 -2.85
N PHE A 65 -9.22 0.07 -1.86
CA PHE A 65 -8.99 0.37 -0.45
C PHE A 65 -7.62 -0.14 0.01
N ILE A 66 -7.28 -1.39 -0.32
CA ILE A 66 -6.00 -2.01 0.03
C ILE A 66 -4.86 -1.20 -0.60
N GLN A 67 -5.00 -0.83 -1.88
CA GLN A 67 -4.00 -0.01 -2.58
C GLN A 67 -3.82 1.36 -1.90
N ASN A 68 -4.91 2.09 -1.63
CA ASN A 68 -4.84 3.38 -0.96
C ASN A 68 -4.22 3.29 0.45
N TYR A 69 -4.50 2.21 1.18
CA TYR A 69 -3.90 1.97 2.50
C TYR A 69 -2.37 1.85 2.40
N LEU A 70 -1.89 1.05 1.44
CA LEU A 70 -0.45 0.85 1.19
C LEU A 70 0.26 2.13 0.74
N GLU A 71 -0.34 2.87 -0.20
CA GLU A 71 0.16 4.17 -0.65
C GLU A 71 0.28 5.17 0.51
N ASN A 72 -0.77 5.30 1.32
CA ASN A 72 -0.74 6.16 2.50
C ASN A 72 0.35 5.75 3.50
N LYS A 73 0.59 4.45 3.67
CA LYS A 73 1.60 3.94 4.58
C LYS A 73 3.02 4.23 4.07
N LEU A 74 3.26 4.07 2.77
CA LEU A 74 4.52 4.44 2.12
C LEU A 74 4.80 5.94 2.20
N VAL A 75 3.77 6.78 1.98
CA VAL A 75 3.92 8.24 2.15
C VAL A 75 4.26 8.60 3.60
N LYS A 76 3.63 7.94 4.59
CA LYS A 76 3.95 8.15 6.01
C LYS A 76 5.36 7.70 6.36
N SER A 77 5.84 6.57 5.84
CA SER A 77 7.23 6.12 6.08
C SER A 77 8.24 7.12 5.51
N ASN A 78 7.98 7.65 4.31
CA ASN A 78 8.84 8.66 3.69
C ASN A 78 8.77 10.02 4.41
N LYS A 79 7.60 10.43 4.92
CA LYS A 79 7.47 11.66 5.73
C LYS A 79 8.17 11.56 7.09
N ASN A 80 8.26 10.36 7.68
CA ASN A 80 9.03 10.14 8.91
C ASN A 80 10.54 10.30 8.70
N TYR A 81 11.04 10.15 7.46
CA TYR A 81 12.40 10.49 7.09
C TYR A 81 12.62 12.01 7.01
N GLN A 82 11.65 12.74 6.45
CA GLN A 82 11.73 14.20 6.26
C GLN A 82 11.54 15.03 7.54
N ARG A 83 11.00 14.45 8.63
CA ARG A 83 10.79 15.16 9.91
C ARG A 83 12.03 15.28 10.80
N LYS A 84 13.20 14.81 10.36
CA LYS A 84 14.46 14.99 11.12
C LYS A 84 15.24 16.25 10.74
N ASP A 85 14.85 16.94 9.67
CA ASP A 85 15.65 18.07 9.14
C ASP A 85 14.93 19.42 9.25
N GLU A 86 13.68 19.48 9.72
CA GLU A 86 12.91 20.72 9.89
C GLU A 86 12.68 21.05 11.37
N MET A 87 13.78 21.31 12.09
CA MET A 87 13.79 22.17 13.28
C MET A 87 14.77 23.33 13.06
N ASN A 88 14.57 24.11 11.99
CA ASN A 88 14.99 25.50 11.94
C ASN A 88 14.34 26.20 10.73
N ALA A 89 13.22 26.90 10.94
CA ALA A 89 12.81 28.08 10.19
C ALA A 89 11.47 28.54 10.74
N GLU A 90 11.55 29.33 11.80
CA GLU A 90 10.53 30.29 12.16
C GLU A 90 10.21 31.18 10.95
N SER A 91 8.93 31.50 10.75
CA SER A 91 8.38 32.40 9.72
C SER A 91 8.61 31.97 8.25
N THR A 92 7.60 31.78 7.41
CA THR A 92 6.60 32.80 7.04
C THR A 92 5.53 32.11 6.19
N GLU A 93 4.29 32.58 6.34
CA GLU A 93 3.22 32.56 5.34
C GLU A 93 3.72 32.60 3.88
N PHE A 94 2.92 32.07 2.93
CA PHE A 94 3.13 31.96 1.47
C PHE A 94 3.71 30.63 0.98
N PHE A 95 2.86 29.72 0.50
CA PHE A 95 2.91 29.20 -0.88
C PHE A 95 1.77 28.17 -1.08
N SER A 96 0.69 28.66 -1.65
CA SER A 96 -0.19 27.86 -2.50
C SER A 96 0.61 27.09 -3.56
N THR A 97 0.16 25.86 -3.82
CA THR A 97 0.39 25.07 -5.05
C THR A 97 1.85 24.83 -5.46
N SER A 98 2.36 23.64 -5.19
CA SER A 98 3.18 22.84 -6.14
C SER A 98 3.62 21.52 -5.51
N ARG A 99 2.78 20.49 -5.62
CA ARG A 99 3.22 19.10 -5.43
C ARG A 99 2.80 18.28 -6.66
N SER A 100 3.42 18.60 -7.79
CA SER A 100 3.49 17.70 -8.93
C SER A 100 4.95 17.45 -9.22
N LYS A 101 5.38 16.22 -8.93
CA LYS A 101 6.38 15.50 -9.72
C LYS A 101 6.40 14.04 -9.24
N GLN A 102 5.92 13.18 -10.15
CA GLN A 102 6.18 11.75 -10.23
C GLN A 102 5.45 10.86 -9.21
N ASP A 103 4.14 10.72 -9.41
CA ASP A 103 3.40 9.55 -8.95
C ASP A 103 3.06 8.68 -10.18
N PRO A 104 3.71 7.52 -10.39
CA PRO A 104 3.52 6.69 -11.58
C PRO A 104 2.15 6.00 -11.66
N TYR A 105 1.27 6.17 -10.67
CA TYR A 105 -0.05 5.53 -10.65
C TYR A 105 -1.23 6.51 -10.50
N GLN A 106 -1.00 7.83 -10.46
CA GLN A 106 -2.06 8.83 -10.41
C GLN A 106 -2.56 9.23 -11.80
N SER A 107 -3.41 8.37 -12.36
CA SER A 107 -4.56 8.86 -13.13
C SER A 107 -5.75 7.97 -12.78
N VAL A 108 -6.91 8.59 -12.55
CA VAL A 108 -8.20 7.92 -12.27
C VAL A 108 -8.46 7.63 -10.77
N VAL A 109 -8.89 8.63 -9.99
CA VAL A 109 -10.31 8.93 -9.68
C VAL A 109 -10.35 10.02 -8.60
N LYS A 110 -10.79 11.23 -8.97
CA LYS A 110 -11.34 12.17 -7.98
C LYS A 110 -12.68 11.62 -7.49
N ARG A 111 -12.78 11.22 -6.23
CA ARG A 111 -14.09 11.08 -5.57
C ARG A 111 -14.03 11.69 -4.19
N THR A 112 -14.69 12.84 -4.09
CA THR A 112 -14.97 13.60 -2.88
C THR A 112 -15.89 12.80 -1.97
N TRP A 113 -15.48 12.58 -0.72
CA TRP A 113 -16.44 12.23 0.32
C TRP A 113 -16.90 13.53 0.99
N ARG A 114 -18.02 14.06 0.50
CA ARG A 114 -18.93 14.92 1.28
C ARG A 114 -20.11 14.05 1.71
N ARG A 115 -20.28 13.89 3.01
CA ARG A 115 -21.54 14.19 3.70
C ARG A 115 -21.31 14.32 5.19
#